data_AF-A0A355ERZ4-F1
#
_entry.id   AF-A0A355ERZ4-F1
#
_cell.length_a   1.000
_cell.length_b   1.000
_cell.length_c   1.000
_cell.angle_alpha   90.00
_cell.angle_beta   90.00
_cell.angle_gamma   90.00
#
_symmetry.space_group_name_H-M   'P 1'
#
loop_
_entity.id
_entity.type
_entity.pdbx_description
1 polymer ?
#
loop_
_entity_poly.entity_id
_entity_poly.type
_entity_poly.pdbx_seq_one_letter_code
_entity_poly.pdbx_strand_id
1 'polypeptide(L)'
;MDKTPAAVPPVIEPTRWEDFEGFRETFLAWFTEPQQNATLRALGLTLDTLIHEAFSVFPDPPEGPLVHRLRAIVADLRYLEGALGELGDPEQYLPKSDEDEGLCRLSRRKAVSLKKMADSLEAALPAVAGGKAETLTAQEEVA
;
A
#
# COMPACT_ATOMS: atom_id res chain seq x y z
N MET A 1 -3.63 -36.37 -7.30
CA MET A 1 -3.78 -35.43 -6.18
C MET A 1 -4.85 -34.44 -6.60
N ASP A 2 -5.92 -34.34 -5.82
CA ASP A 2 -6.98 -33.37 -6.10
C ASP A 2 -6.40 -31.97 -5.85
N LYS A 3 -6.45 -31.10 -6.88
CA LYS A 3 -5.77 -29.81 -6.83
C LYS A 3 -6.72 -28.82 -6.15
N THR A 4 -6.46 -28.50 -4.88
CA THR A 4 -7.20 -27.44 -4.19
C THR A 4 -7.15 -26.15 -5.04
N PRO A 5 -8.31 -25.51 -5.31
CA PRO A 5 -8.33 -24.28 -6.09
C PRO A 5 -7.49 -23.20 -5.42
N ALA A 6 -6.80 -22.40 -6.23
CA ALA A 6 -6.00 -21.29 -5.73
C ALA A 6 -6.88 -20.25 -5.03
N ALA A 7 -6.35 -19.61 -4.00
CA ALA A 7 -6.95 -18.40 -3.44
C ALA A 7 -7.06 -17.33 -4.52
N VAL A 8 -8.23 -16.68 -4.61
CA VAL A 8 -8.48 -15.58 -5.56
C VAL A 8 -8.58 -14.29 -4.75
N PRO A 9 -7.99 -13.18 -5.22
CA PRO A 9 -8.20 -11.87 -4.61
C PRO A 9 -9.71 -11.54 -4.52
N PRO A 10 -10.20 -10.99 -3.39
CA PRO A 10 -11.59 -10.66 -3.21
C PRO A 10 -11.99 -9.45 -4.08
N VAL A 11 -13.28 -9.32 -4.34
CA VAL A 11 -13.86 -8.08 -4.87
C VAL A 11 -14.13 -7.16 -3.69
N ILE A 12 -13.47 -6.00 -3.65
CA ILE A 12 -13.58 -5.02 -2.56
C ILE A 12 -14.61 -3.96 -2.92
N GLU A 13 -15.60 -3.75 -2.04
CA GLU A 13 -16.52 -2.63 -2.12
C GLU A 13 -15.88 -1.37 -1.51
N PRO A 14 -15.79 -0.23 -2.22
CA PRO A 14 -15.11 0.96 -1.70
C PRO A 14 -15.68 1.52 -0.39
N THR A 15 -16.95 1.27 -0.08
CA THR A 15 -17.58 1.68 1.19
C THR A 15 -17.23 0.76 2.36
N ARG A 16 -16.60 -0.38 2.09
CA ARG A 16 -16.21 -1.42 3.05
C ARG A 16 -14.73 -1.74 2.94
N TRP A 17 -13.93 -0.75 2.52
CA TRP A 17 -12.49 -0.92 2.34
C TRP A 17 -11.79 -1.30 3.65
N GLU A 18 -12.34 -0.89 4.79
CA GLU A 18 -11.84 -1.19 6.14
C GLU A 18 -11.98 -2.66 6.53
N ASP A 19 -12.71 -3.49 5.76
CA ASP A 19 -12.80 -4.94 5.98
C ASP A 19 -11.62 -5.72 5.34
N PHE A 20 -10.67 -5.01 4.71
CA PHE A 20 -9.54 -5.56 3.95
C PHE A 20 -8.20 -4.96 4.40
N GLU A 21 -8.08 -4.74 5.69
CA GLU A 21 -6.94 -4.15 6.37
C GLU A 21 -5.72 -5.09 6.50
N GLY A 22 -4.56 -4.51 6.83
CA GLY A 22 -3.31 -5.25 7.07
C GLY A 22 -2.36 -5.34 5.88
N PHE A 23 -2.70 -6.13 4.84
CA PHE A 23 -1.81 -6.35 3.69
C PHE A 23 -2.46 -5.98 2.36
N ARG A 24 -1.68 -5.40 1.44
CA ARG A 24 -2.15 -5.13 0.06
C ARG A 24 -2.48 -6.42 -0.68
N GLU A 25 -3.57 -6.42 -1.44
CA GLU A 25 -3.99 -7.59 -2.22
C GLU A 25 -2.96 -8.03 -3.27
N THR A 26 -2.19 -7.10 -3.82
CA THR A 26 -1.07 -7.41 -4.73
C THR A 26 0.02 -8.24 -4.07
N PHE A 27 0.20 -8.11 -2.75
CA PHE A 27 1.11 -8.97 -1.99
C PHE A 27 0.45 -10.34 -1.72
N LEU A 28 -0.81 -10.37 -1.31
CA LEU A 28 -1.53 -11.61 -1.03
C LEU A 28 -1.75 -12.48 -2.27
N ALA A 29 -1.78 -11.89 -3.47
CA ALA A 29 -1.92 -12.62 -4.74
C ALA A 29 -0.79 -13.64 -5.00
N TRP A 30 0.38 -13.47 -4.37
CA TRP A 30 1.49 -14.42 -4.46
C TRP A 30 1.29 -15.68 -3.60
N PHE A 31 0.40 -15.62 -2.60
CA PHE A 31 0.08 -16.73 -1.71
C PHE A 31 -1.17 -17.45 -2.23
N THR A 32 -0.96 -18.33 -3.21
CA THR A 32 -2.05 -19.02 -3.90
C THR A 32 -2.65 -20.18 -3.09
N GLU A 33 -1.96 -20.68 -2.06
CA GLU A 33 -2.52 -21.70 -1.16
C GLU A 33 -3.58 -21.06 -0.24
N PRO A 34 -4.83 -21.55 -0.24
CA PRO A 34 -5.91 -20.94 0.54
C PRO A 34 -5.60 -20.79 2.03
N GLN A 35 -4.94 -21.79 2.64
CA GLN A 35 -4.63 -21.76 4.06
C GLN A 35 -3.58 -20.69 4.39
N GLN A 36 -2.56 -20.52 3.56
CA GLN A 36 -1.55 -19.47 3.74
C GLN A 36 -2.17 -18.08 3.58
N ASN A 37 -2.99 -17.91 2.54
CA ASN A 37 -3.70 -16.65 2.29
C ASN A 37 -4.59 -16.27 3.48
N ALA A 38 -5.41 -17.21 3.96
CA ALA A 38 -6.29 -17.00 5.10
C ALA A 38 -5.51 -16.68 6.39
N THR A 39 -4.37 -17.33 6.60
CA THR A 39 -3.51 -17.08 7.77
C THR A 39 -2.95 -15.65 7.76
N LEU A 40 -2.49 -15.16 6.60
CA LEU A 40 -1.98 -13.79 6.48
C LEU A 40 -3.09 -12.75 6.68
N ARG A 41 -4.31 -13.02 6.22
CA ARG A 41 -5.47 -12.14 6.48
C ARG A 41 -5.81 -12.09 7.96
N ALA A 42 -5.85 -13.23 8.65
CA ALA A 42 -6.09 -13.28 10.09
C ALA A 42 -5.01 -12.54 10.88
N LEU A 43 -3.75 -12.62 10.43
CA LEU A 43 -2.67 -11.81 11.01
C LEU A 43 -2.89 -10.31 10.77
N GLY A 44 -3.28 -9.91 9.55
CA GLY A 44 -3.61 -8.52 9.21
C GLY A 44 -4.67 -7.92 10.14
N LEU A 45 -5.80 -8.62 10.31
CA LEU A 45 -6.87 -8.26 11.24
C LEU A 45 -6.38 -8.14 12.68
N THR A 46 -5.52 -9.07 13.12
CA THR A 46 -4.94 -9.03 14.47
C THR A 46 -4.09 -7.78 14.66
N LEU A 47 -3.23 -7.44 13.69
CA LEU A 47 -2.40 -6.24 13.75
C LEU A 47 -3.23 -4.97 13.75
N ASP A 48 -4.25 -4.89 12.90
CA ASP A 48 -5.13 -3.73 12.85
C ASP A 48 -5.89 -3.53 14.17
N THR A 49 -6.42 -4.61 14.75
CA THR A 49 -7.06 -4.58 16.07
C THR A 49 -6.11 -4.00 17.13
N LEU A 50 -4.86 -4.50 17.16
CA LEU A 50 -3.84 -4.02 18.10
C LEU A 50 -3.49 -2.54 17.89
N ILE A 51 -3.41 -2.08 16.64
CA ILE A 51 -3.15 -0.68 16.31
C ILE A 51 -4.27 0.22 16.83
N HIS A 52 -5.53 -0.20 16.68
CA HIS A 52 -6.68 0.55 17.19
C HIS A 52 -6.72 0.60 18.72
N GLU A 53 -6.40 -0.52 19.39
CA GLU A 53 -6.33 -0.57 20.85
C GLU A 53 -5.17 0.26 21.43
N ALA A 54 -4.02 0.28 20.73
CA ALA A 54 -2.81 0.98 21.16
C ALA A 54 -2.64 2.36 20.53
N PHE A 55 -3.64 2.89 19.82
CA PHE A 55 -3.49 4.11 19.01
C PHE A 55 -2.91 5.29 19.81
N SER A 56 -3.33 5.45 21.07
CA SER A 56 -2.92 6.57 21.93
C SER A 56 -1.47 6.51 22.42
N VAL A 57 -0.76 5.40 22.22
CA VAL A 57 0.66 5.27 22.63
C VAL A 57 1.64 5.39 21.46
N PHE A 58 1.15 5.44 20.22
CA PHE A 58 2.01 5.67 19.07
C PHE A 58 2.43 7.15 18.98
N PRO A 59 3.65 7.44 18.50
CA PRO A 59 4.08 8.82 18.30
C PRO A 59 3.16 9.54 17.31
N ASP A 60 2.82 10.79 17.62
CA ASP A 60 2.13 11.65 16.67
C ASP A 60 3.03 11.92 15.45
N PRO A 61 2.50 11.81 14.22
CA PRO A 61 3.28 12.15 13.04
C PRO A 61 3.59 13.66 13.04
N PRO A 62 4.84 14.06 12.75
CA PRO A 62 5.26 15.47 12.84
C PRO A 62 4.50 16.39 11.87
N GLU A 63 4.01 15.85 10.76
CA GLU A 63 3.18 16.53 9.77
C GLU A 63 1.66 16.55 10.10
N GLY A 64 1.26 15.94 11.21
CA GLY A 64 -0.13 15.75 11.60
C GLY A 64 -0.83 14.59 10.88
N PRO A 65 -1.95 14.08 11.45
CA PRO A 65 -2.55 12.81 11.03
C PRO A 65 -3.08 12.81 9.60
N LEU A 66 -3.62 13.94 9.12
CA LEU A 66 -4.14 14.05 7.75
C LEU A 66 -3.04 13.94 6.70
N VAL A 67 -1.97 14.73 6.85
CA VAL A 67 -0.85 14.73 5.90
C VAL A 67 -0.15 13.38 5.92
N HIS A 68 0.03 12.80 7.11
CA HIS A 68 0.62 11.48 7.27
C HIS A 68 -0.17 10.39 6.52
N ARG A 69 -1.49 10.34 6.69
CA ARG A 69 -2.35 9.39 5.98
C ARG A 69 -2.36 9.62 4.47
N LEU A 70 -2.39 10.87 4.01
CA LEU A 70 -2.30 11.18 2.57
C LEU A 70 -0.96 10.74 1.96
N ARG A 71 0.14 10.85 2.71
CA ARG A 71 1.45 10.32 2.28
C ARG A 71 1.45 8.80 2.18
N ALA A 72 0.81 8.10 3.10
CA ALA A 72 0.64 6.65 3.01
C ALA A 72 -0.15 6.26 1.75
N ILE A 73 -1.27 6.94 1.49
CA ILE A 73 -2.08 6.73 0.27
C ILE A 73 -1.24 6.99 -0.99
N VAL A 74 -0.44 8.06 -1.03
CA VAL A 74 0.48 8.32 -2.14
C VAL A 74 1.47 7.16 -2.35
N ALA A 75 2.05 6.63 -1.27
CA ALA A 75 2.96 5.49 -1.36
C ALA A 75 2.28 4.25 -1.96
N ASP A 76 1.01 4.00 -1.62
CA ASP A 76 0.22 2.92 -2.22
C ASP A 76 -0.09 3.17 -3.70
N LEU A 77 -0.43 4.41 -4.08
CA LEU A 77 -0.62 4.78 -5.50
C LEU A 77 0.65 4.57 -6.32
N ARG A 78 1.83 4.93 -5.78
CA ARG A 78 3.13 4.72 -6.43
C ARG A 78 3.47 3.25 -6.57
N TYR A 79 3.17 2.47 -5.54
CA TYR A 79 3.35 1.02 -5.62
C TYR A 79 2.47 0.41 -6.73
N LEU A 80 1.19 0.78 -6.78
CA LEU A 80 0.26 0.28 -7.80
C LEU A 80 0.61 0.80 -9.21
N GLU A 81 1.14 2.02 -9.33
CA GLU A 81 1.71 2.55 -10.58
C GLU A 81 2.81 1.61 -11.10
N GLY A 82 3.77 1.26 -10.25
CA GLY A 82 4.87 0.35 -10.60
C GLY A 82 4.37 -1.05 -10.95
N ALA A 83 3.50 -1.63 -10.13
CA ALA A 83 2.95 -2.97 -10.34
C ALA A 83 2.18 -3.09 -11.68
N LEU A 84 1.36 -2.08 -12.03
CA LEU A 84 0.69 -2.06 -13.34
C LEU A 84 1.65 -1.76 -14.49
N GLY A 85 2.70 -0.97 -14.24
CA GLY A 85 3.77 -0.70 -15.20
C GLY A 85 4.47 -1.98 -15.63
N GLU A 86 4.84 -2.82 -14.66
CA GLU A 86 5.45 -4.14 -14.89
C GLU A 86 4.54 -5.06 -15.72
N LEU A 87 3.26 -5.18 -15.36
CA LEU A 87 2.30 -6.00 -16.13
C LEU A 87 2.03 -5.48 -17.54
N GLY A 88 2.29 -4.20 -17.80
CA GLY A 88 2.17 -3.56 -19.10
C GLY A 88 3.48 -3.49 -19.89
N ASP A 89 4.58 -4.02 -19.36
CA ASP A 89 5.88 -4.04 -19.99
C ASP A 89 6.12 -5.37 -20.72
N PRO A 90 6.26 -5.37 -22.07
CA PRO A 90 6.50 -6.59 -22.83
C PRO A 90 7.83 -7.28 -22.50
N GLU A 91 8.78 -6.59 -21.85
CA GLU A 91 10.02 -7.22 -21.37
C GLU A 91 9.81 -8.01 -20.07
N GLN A 92 8.79 -7.64 -19.28
CA GLN A 92 8.49 -8.29 -17.99
C GLN A 92 7.34 -9.30 -18.10
N TYR A 93 6.37 -9.04 -18.98
CA TYR A 93 5.20 -9.89 -19.16
C TYR A 93 4.88 -10.12 -20.64
N LEU A 94 5.03 -11.38 -21.07
CA LEU A 94 4.67 -11.83 -22.42
C LEU A 94 3.21 -12.34 -22.44
N PRO A 95 2.29 -11.64 -23.12
CA PRO A 95 0.89 -12.05 -23.21
C PRO A 95 0.76 -13.37 -23.97
N LYS A 96 -0.19 -14.23 -23.56
CA LYS A 96 -0.41 -15.56 -24.17
C LYS A 96 -1.64 -15.59 -25.09
N SER A 97 -2.41 -14.51 -25.13
CA SER A 97 -3.62 -14.36 -25.92
C SER A 97 -3.88 -12.89 -26.27
N ASP A 98 -4.79 -12.65 -27.22
CA ASP A 98 -5.25 -11.29 -27.56
C ASP A 98 -5.96 -10.62 -26.36
N GLU A 99 -6.61 -11.42 -25.51
CA GLU A 99 -7.23 -10.96 -24.27
C GLU A 99 -6.17 -10.46 -23.28
N ASP A 100 -5.11 -11.26 -23.04
CA ASP A 100 -3.98 -10.86 -22.20
C ASP A 100 -3.32 -9.60 -22.74
N GLU A 101 -3.14 -9.50 -24.06
CA GLU A 101 -2.56 -8.31 -24.70
C GLU A 101 -3.44 -7.07 -24.45
N GLY A 102 -4.76 -7.24 -24.53
CA GLY A 102 -5.74 -6.23 -24.14
C GLY A 102 -5.57 -5.76 -22.69
N LEU A 103 -5.38 -6.70 -21.77
CA LEU A 103 -5.15 -6.43 -20.34
C LEU A 103 -3.80 -5.73 -20.11
N CYS A 104 -2.70 -6.18 -20.71
CA CYS A 104 -1.38 -5.52 -20.61
C CYS A 104 -1.45 -4.07 -21.10
N ARG A 105 -2.11 -3.81 -22.24
CA ARG A 105 -2.33 -2.45 -22.73
C ARG A 105 -3.15 -1.62 -21.75
N LEU A 106 -4.16 -2.21 -21.12
CA LEU A 106 -4.97 -1.53 -20.10
C LEU A 106 -4.13 -1.20 -18.86
N SER A 107 -3.34 -2.15 -18.35
CA SER A 107 -2.43 -1.96 -17.21
C SER A 107 -1.50 -0.78 -17.43
N ARG A 108 -0.84 -0.70 -18.59
CA ARG A 108 0.02 0.44 -18.95
C ARG A 108 -0.72 1.78 -18.90
N ARG A 109 -1.95 1.85 -19.43
CA ARG A 109 -2.76 3.09 -19.38
C ARG A 109 -3.18 3.46 -17.96
N LYS A 110 -3.49 2.47 -17.12
CA LYS A 110 -3.88 2.69 -15.73
C LYS A 110 -2.70 3.05 -14.84
N ALA A 111 -1.50 2.54 -15.09
CA ALA A 111 -0.27 3.03 -14.47
C ALA A 111 -0.09 4.54 -14.67
N VAL A 112 -0.26 5.04 -15.91
CA VAL A 112 -0.22 6.49 -16.21
C VAL A 112 -1.31 7.27 -15.46
N SER A 113 -2.48 6.66 -15.25
CA SER A 113 -3.58 7.30 -14.51
C SER A 113 -3.27 7.40 -13.01
N LEU A 114 -2.75 6.33 -12.42
CA LEU A 114 -2.27 6.32 -11.02
C LEU A 114 -1.16 7.33 -10.82
N LYS A 115 -0.20 7.41 -11.76
CA LYS A 115 0.86 8.42 -11.73
C LYS A 115 0.30 9.82 -11.59
N LYS A 116 -0.67 10.20 -12.43
CA LYS A 116 -1.28 11.53 -12.40
C LYS A 116 -1.97 11.83 -11.06
N MET A 117 -2.64 10.83 -10.48
CA MET A 117 -3.28 10.99 -9.17
C MET A 117 -2.24 11.15 -8.05
N ALA A 118 -1.19 10.33 -8.05
CA ALA A 118 -0.08 10.43 -7.12
C ALA A 118 0.63 11.79 -7.24
N ASP A 119 1.01 12.20 -8.45
CA ASP A 119 1.63 13.51 -8.73
C ASP A 119 0.76 14.66 -8.22
N SER A 120 -0.56 14.60 -8.42
CA SER A 120 -1.49 15.65 -7.97
C SER A 120 -1.59 15.74 -6.45
N LEU A 121 -1.58 14.61 -5.74
CA LEU A 121 -1.60 14.59 -4.29
C LEU A 121 -0.26 15.08 -3.71
N GLU A 122 0.86 14.60 -4.26
CA GLU A 122 2.21 15.03 -3.86
C GLU A 122 2.40 16.53 -4.03
N ALA A 123 1.91 17.11 -5.13
CA ALA A 123 1.99 18.55 -5.37
C ALA A 123 1.16 19.39 -4.37
N ALA A 124 0.09 18.81 -3.81
CA ALA A 124 -0.76 19.47 -2.82
C ALA A 124 -0.26 19.31 -1.38
N LEU A 125 0.58 18.30 -1.11
CA LEU A 125 1.11 18.04 0.22
C LEU A 125 2.27 19.00 0.55
N PRO A 126 2.39 19.45 1.82
CA PRO A 126 3.53 20.25 2.23
C PRO A 126 4.83 19.44 2.08
N ALA A 127 5.92 20.13 1.74
CA ALA A 127 7.25 19.52 1.67
C ALA A 127 7.58 18.83 3.01
N VAL A 128 8.32 17.70 2.95
CA VAL A 128 8.84 17.07 4.18
C VAL A 128 9.75 18.09 4.84
N ALA A 129 9.39 18.58 6.03
CA ALA A 129 10.31 19.37 6.82
C ALA A 129 11.51 18.49 7.16
N GLY A 130 12.66 18.77 6.54
CA GLY A 130 13.90 18.06 6.80
C GLY A 130 14.25 18.18 8.28
N GLY A 131 14.46 17.03 8.92
CA GLY A 131 14.77 16.94 10.34
C GLY A 131 15.92 17.85 10.74
N LYS A 132 15.62 18.79 11.63
CA LYS A 132 16.53 19.11 12.73
C LYS A 132 15.85 18.59 13.98
N ALA A 133 16.23 17.39 14.39
CA ALA A 133 16.19 17.09 15.81
C ALA A 133 17.10 18.13 16.45
N GLU A 134 16.51 19.17 17.05
CA GLU A 134 17.24 20.07 17.91
C GLU A 134 17.90 19.20 18.96
N THR A 135 19.22 19.19 18.90
CA THR A 135 20.06 18.61 19.93
C THR A 135 19.72 19.39 21.20
N LEU A 136 18.93 18.80 22.09
CA LEU A 136 18.86 19.24 23.47
C LEU A 136 20.24 19.00 24.06
N THR A 137 21.11 20.00 23.93
CA THR A 137 22.32 20.14 24.71
C THR A 137 21.90 20.28 26.17
N ALA A 138 21.93 19.17 26.89
CA ALA A 138 22.01 19.19 28.35
C ALA A 138 23.45 19.58 28.73
N GLN A 139 23.68 20.89 28.88
CA GLN A 139 24.74 21.48 29.71
C GLN A 139 24.09 22.70 30.36
N GLU A 140 23.75 22.66 31.64
CA GLU A 140 24.57 22.90 32.84
C GLU A 140 24.12 24.22 33.46
N GLU A 141 23.68 24.18 34.72
CA GLU A 141 24.11 25.04 35.85
C GLU A 141 23.14 24.80 37.04
N VAL A 142 23.53 24.03 38.05
CA VAL A 142 24.35 24.43 39.22
C VAL A 142 23.57 25.33 40.19
N ALA A 143 23.13 24.72 41.30
CA ALA A 143 23.39 25.18 42.67
C ALA A 143 23.02 24.06 43.67
#